data_AF-A0A2E3X043-F1
#
_entry.id   AF-A0A2E3X043-F1
#
_cell.length_a   1.000
_cell.length_b   1.000
_cell.length_c   1.000
_cell.angle_alpha   90.00
_cell.angle_beta   90.00
_cell.angle_gamma   90.00
#
_symmetry.space_group_name_H-M   'P 1'
#
loop_
_entity.id
_entity.type
_entity.pdbx_description
1 polymer ?
#
loop_
_entity_poly.entity_id
_entity_poly.type
_entity_poly.pdbx_seq_one_letter_code
_entity_poly.pdbx_strand_id
1 'polypeptide(L)'
;MTEKSREYGDSSESPTVTTSLANSTVAPPVSSQAPLPPPRVLDTVWTGLDRKASAIIEFTSRQLRVRSSTWVIGAVGILVMTLLLVTYAQEMASGIEPIDDDGDSEDWDGDGYPQGQEVQYGTSDWDMNEFPGSGRFVETDWLNWDESNVTGNYTYNGNGIIEEYTWIANNSDDMRFIDVTDSRACSSNEKGGYGLAYGESCMTGDDEIRFYGMVTVNGTLSSTNYGWLAWGEMVGKSDTPIEPHDSSMYIDEDGIDLDISSGNDSQGYDDDGDCRNYDDDSDYRDDEYYWYSNQKDTNGNGIDCDVELVFDSEGNLLRIEADWGVDEDPSESEFTLESAHRGFILAVSKVAFLFILGIFIPMFLATGLVRDEMASGTMYYLIGKPIHRAEFFLYRILGFMLLAGPYILGLAVTVGIVTGFLGPSETLFRFQDLTVWLIVGIASALVLLAYSTTFAMFGVLSKRFGAYIAIVMGLWEFIMAFFSLLSGGQSRIAWLSVSHWGIEMVNAAALIAWPDSEYYDIIGEGYYDSADIFSVFWNAPSTNESPTVALLVSAGVLVVYVLLMVGLGQSFLGRREID
;
A
#
# COMPACT_ATOMS: atom_id res chain seq x y z
N MET A 1 60.89 31.71 -17.18
CA MET A 1 62.19 31.07 -16.91
C MET A 1 62.29 29.87 -17.84
N THR A 2 62.79 30.10 -19.05
CA THR A 2 64.15 29.75 -19.53
C THR A 2 64.23 28.33 -20.09
N GLU A 3 63.87 28.22 -21.37
CA GLU A 3 64.73 27.79 -22.48
C GLU A 3 65.96 26.91 -22.15
N LYS A 4 66.11 25.79 -22.87
CA LYS A 4 67.43 25.27 -23.21
C LYS A 4 67.44 24.54 -24.56
N SER A 5 68.08 25.20 -25.52
CA SER A 5 68.45 24.75 -26.86
C SER A 5 69.88 24.17 -26.86
N ARG A 6 70.16 23.22 -27.75
CA ARG A 6 71.47 22.91 -28.40
C ARG A 6 71.25 21.74 -29.41
N GLU A 7 71.31 21.90 -30.74
CA GLU A 7 72.48 22.07 -31.64
C GLU A 7 73.61 21.04 -31.40
N TYR A 8 74.33 20.46 -32.36
CA TYR A 8 74.35 20.35 -33.84
C TYR A 8 75.47 19.32 -34.13
N GLY A 9 75.54 18.69 -35.31
CA GLY A 9 76.73 17.90 -35.67
C GLY A 9 76.60 17.09 -36.95
N ASP A 10 77.06 17.70 -38.05
CA ASP A 10 77.12 17.22 -39.43
C ASP A 10 78.50 16.61 -39.77
N SER A 11 78.58 15.86 -40.88
CA SER A 11 79.74 15.42 -41.71
C SER A 11 79.53 13.97 -42.19
N SER A 12 79.77 13.55 -43.44
CA SER A 12 80.39 14.17 -44.61
C SER A 12 80.21 13.29 -45.86
N GLU A 13 80.25 13.95 -47.02
CA GLU A 13 80.80 13.51 -48.34
C GLU A 13 79.97 12.66 -49.34
N SER A 14 79.59 13.39 -50.40
CA SER A 14 79.26 13.08 -51.81
C SER A 14 80.29 12.16 -52.56
N PRO A 15 80.16 11.78 -53.88
CA PRO A 15 79.30 12.38 -54.90
C PRO A 15 78.75 11.51 -56.07
N THR A 16 77.74 12.08 -56.76
CA THR A 16 77.47 12.16 -58.22
C THR A 16 77.27 10.95 -59.17
N VAL A 17 76.13 11.04 -59.89
CA VAL A 17 75.94 10.93 -61.38
C VAL A 17 75.84 9.50 -61.96
N THR A 18 74.71 9.08 -62.54
CA THR A 18 74.31 9.37 -63.93
C THR A 18 72.88 8.86 -64.20
N THR A 19 72.17 9.56 -65.08
CA THR A 19 70.91 9.18 -65.73
C THR A 19 71.13 8.16 -66.85
N SER A 20 70.19 7.22 -67.08
CA SER A 20 69.81 6.80 -68.44
C SER A 20 68.45 6.07 -68.48
N LEU A 21 67.62 6.52 -69.42
CA LEU A 21 66.45 5.83 -69.96
C LEU A 21 66.88 4.60 -70.78
N ALA A 22 66.11 3.51 -70.75
CA ALA A 22 65.78 2.74 -71.96
C ALA A 22 64.59 1.78 -71.72
N ASN A 23 63.64 1.84 -72.66
CA ASN A 23 62.52 0.95 -72.90
C ASN A 23 62.91 -0.53 -73.04
N SER A 24 61.99 -1.45 -72.70
CA SER A 24 61.48 -2.49 -73.63
C SER A 24 60.51 -3.48 -72.95
N THR A 25 59.21 -3.26 -73.21
CA THR A 25 58.17 -4.25 -73.56
C THR A 25 58.32 -5.74 -73.19
N VAL A 26 57.38 -6.23 -72.36
CA VAL A 26 56.68 -7.52 -72.54
C VAL A 26 55.23 -7.38 -72.02
N ALA A 27 54.25 -7.73 -72.86
CA ALA A 27 52.81 -7.73 -72.60
C ALA A 27 52.32 -9.10 -72.03
N PRO A 28 51.09 -9.20 -71.49
CA PRO A 28 50.72 -10.05 -70.34
C PRO A 28 50.02 -11.38 -70.71
N PRO A 29 49.65 -12.24 -69.73
CA PRO A 29 48.43 -13.02 -69.84
C PRO A 29 47.26 -12.30 -69.17
N VAL A 30 46.19 -12.20 -69.92
CA VAL A 30 44.87 -11.69 -69.54
C VAL A 30 44.22 -12.68 -68.56
N SER A 31 43.81 -12.19 -67.38
CA SER A 31 42.71 -12.79 -66.62
C SER A 31 41.62 -11.74 -66.43
N SER A 32 40.53 -11.91 -67.15
CA SER A 32 39.32 -11.10 -67.04
C SER A 32 38.63 -11.36 -65.71
N GLN A 33 38.82 -10.47 -64.75
CA GLN A 33 37.81 -10.22 -63.73
C GLN A 33 37.40 -8.75 -63.85
N ALA A 34 36.12 -8.54 -64.14
CA ALA A 34 35.53 -7.21 -64.14
C ALA A 34 35.77 -6.56 -62.75
N PRO A 35 36.16 -5.27 -62.69
CA PRO A 35 36.24 -4.59 -61.42
C PRO A 35 34.85 -4.60 -60.79
N LEU A 36 34.74 -5.15 -59.58
CA LEU A 36 33.55 -4.94 -58.77
C LEU A 36 33.30 -3.42 -58.71
N PRO A 37 32.06 -2.95 -58.96
CA PRO A 37 31.78 -1.54 -58.84
C PRO A 37 32.15 -1.10 -57.42
N PRO A 38 32.74 0.09 -57.23
CA PRO A 38 32.98 0.61 -55.88
C PRO A 38 31.66 0.56 -55.11
N PRO A 39 31.67 0.23 -53.81
CA PRO A 39 30.44 0.19 -53.02
C PRO A 39 29.76 1.55 -53.21
N ARG A 40 28.54 1.53 -53.79
CA ARG A 40 27.72 2.72 -53.90
C ARG A 40 27.34 3.12 -52.49
N VAL A 41 28.16 3.98 -51.88
CA VAL A 41 27.68 4.85 -50.81
C VAL A 41 26.60 5.68 -51.47
N LEU A 42 25.35 5.37 -51.17
CA LEU A 42 24.23 6.22 -51.52
C LEU A 42 24.46 7.54 -50.76
N ASP A 43 25.13 8.47 -51.42
CA ASP A 43 25.20 9.90 -51.06
C ASP A 43 23.80 10.49 -51.25
N THR A 44 22.85 10.03 -50.42
CA THR A 44 21.54 10.63 -50.32
C THR A 44 21.62 11.75 -49.28
N VAL A 45 20.81 12.79 -49.48
CA VAL A 45 20.71 13.90 -48.52
C VAL A 45 20.45 13.38 -47.09
N TRP A 46 19.76 12.23 -46.97
CA TRP A 46 19.47 11.52 -45.73
C TRP A 46 20.70 10.91 -45.04
N THR A 47 21.63 10.27 -45.77
CA THR A 47 22.87 9.74 -45.16
C THR A 47 23.84 10.85 -44.71
N GLY A 48 23.77 12.02 -45.37
CA GLY A 48 24.50 13.22 -44.97
C GLY A 48 23.86 14.00 -43.80
N LEU A 49 22.53 14.00 -43.69
CA LEU A 49 21.77 14.60 -42.58
C LEU A 49 21.96 13.77 -41.30
N ASP A 50 21.85 12.45 -41.41
CA ASP A 50 22.00 11.50 -40.30
C ASP A 50 23.38 11.56 -39.64
N ARG A 51 24.47 11.59 -40.44
CA ARG A 51 25.83 11.78 -39.91
C ARG A 51 26.03 13.09 -39.18
N LYS A 52 25.39 14.18 -39.64
CA LYS A 52 25.53 15.51 -39.00
C LYS A 52 24.70 15.59 -37.71
N ALA A 53 23.47 15.09 -37.74
CA ALA A 53 22.60 15.00 -36.58
C ALA A 53 23.27 14.17 -35.48
N SER A 54 23.74 12.97 -35.84
CA SER A 54 24.46 12.06 -34.94
C SER A 54 25.71 12.72 -34.34
N ALA A 55 26.52 13.44 -35.14
CA ALA A 55 27.70 14.14 -34.63
C ALA A 55 27.37 15.23 -33.60
N ILE A 56 26.28 15.99 -33.79
CA ILE A 56 25.86 17.04 -32.84
C ILE A 56 25.31 16.40 -31.55
N ILE A 57 24.52 15.33 -31.68
CA ILE A 57 24.00 14.55 -30.55
C ILE A 57 25.16 14.00 -29.72
N GLU A 58 26.13 13.35 -30.37
CA GLU A 58 27.31 12.78 -29.73
C GLU A 58 28.16 13.87 -29.06
N PHE A 59 28.39 14.99 -29.75
CA PHE A 59 29.15 16.11 -29.20
C PHE A 59 28.52 16.65 -27.92
N THR A 60 27.19 16.84 -27.92
CA THR A 60 26.44 17.31 -26.74
C THR A 60 26.53 16.31 -25.60
N SER A 61 26.36 15.02 -25.89
CA SER A 61 26.49 13.96 -24.89
C SER A 61 27.89 13.92 -24.28
N ARG A 62 28.95 14.05 -25.10
CA ARG A 62 30.34 14.13 -24.61
C ARG A 62 30.59 15.36 -23.73
N GLN A 63 30.03 16.52 -24.09
CA GLN A 63 30.14 17.73 -23.27
C GLN A 63 29.48 17.54 -21.91
N LEU A 64 28.27 16.97 -21.87
CA LEU A 64 27.58 16.66 -20.62
C LEU A 64 28.36 15.64 -19.78
N ARG A 65 28.97 14.63 -20.41
CA ARG A 65 29.76 13.60 -19.72
C ARG A 65 31.03 14.14 -19.07
N VAL A 66 31.64 15.21 -19.59
CA VAL A 66 32.87 15.79 -19.03
C VAL A 66 32.57 16.81 -17.93
N ARG A 67 31.33 17.34 -17.87
CA ARG A 67 30.95 18.35 -16.89
C ARG A 67 30.79 17.72 -15.50
N SER A 68 31.52 18.24 -14.51
CA SER A 68 31.44 17.74 -13.13
C SER A 68 30.03 17.86 -12.55
N SER A 69 29.30 18.93 -12.87
CA SER A 69 27.93 19.16 -12.39
C SER A 69 26.97 18.03 -12.76
N THR A 70 27.17 17.39 -13.92
CA THR A 70 26.32 16.27 -14.37
C THR A 70 26.48 15.06 -13.46
N TRP A 71 27.72 14.72 -13.11
CA TRP A 71 28.01 13.60 -12.21
C TRP A 71 27.70 13.91 -10.74
N VAL A 72 27.85 15.17 -10.33
CA VAL A 72 27.45 15.59 -8.97
C VAL A 72 25.95 15.44 -8.80
N ILE A 73 25.14 15.91 -9.76
CA ILE A 73 23.68 15.75 -9.71
C ILE A 73 23.30 14.26 -9.74
N GLY A 74 23.94 13.47 -10.60
CA GLY A 74 23.70 12.02 -10.66
C GLY A 74 24.04 11.31 -9.34
N ALA A 75 25.20 11.60 -8.75
CA ALA A 75 25.64 10.99 -7.49
C ALA A 75 24.75 11.40 -6.30
N VAL A 76 24.37 12.67 -6.22
CA VAL A 76 23.44 13.16 -5.18
C VAL A 76 22.07 12.49 -5.35
N GLY A 77 21.57 12.38 -6.57
CA GLY A 77 20.31 11.68 -6.86
C GLY A 77 20.34 10.22 -6.41
N ILE A 78 21.41 9.48 -6.74
CA ILE A 78 21.59 8.10 -6.28
C ILE A 78 21.66 8.01 -4.76
N LEU A 79 22.39 8.92 -4.10
CA LEU A 79 22.54 8.91 -2.64
C LEU A 79 21.19 9.14 -1.95
N VAL A 80 20.43 10.15 -2.39
CA VAL A 80 19.10 10.43 -1.83
C VAL A 80 18.16 9.25 -2.08
N MET A 81 18.18 8.66 -3.28
CA MET A 81 17.37 7.48 -3.59
C MET A 81 17.74 6.28 -2.72
N THR A 82 19.04 6.08 -2.46
CA THR A 82 19.51 5.00 -1.59
C THR A 82 19.02 5.21 -0.16
N LEU A 83 19.07 6.45 0.34
CA LEU A 83 18.57 6.77 1.67
C LEU A 83 17.06 6.52 1.79
N LEU A 84 16.28 6.91 0.78
CA LEU A 84 14.84 6.62 0.72
C LEU A 84 14.55 5.11 0.67
N LEU A 85 15.34 4.34 -0.07
CA LEU A 85 15.20 2.88 -0.13
C LEU A 85 15.57 2.22 1.19
N VAL A 86 16.56 2.74 1.92
CA VAL A 86 16.92 2.23 3.26
C VAL A 86 15.83 2.51 4.27
N THR A 87 15.24 3.71 4.26
CA THR A 87 14.10 4.02 5.15
C THR A 87 12.91 3.14 4.80
N TYR A 88 12.59 2.99 3.52
CA TYR A 88 11.54 2.06 3.07
C TYR A 88 11.79 0.62 3.52
N ALA A 89 13.01 0.11 3.34
CA ALA A 89 13.36 -1.24 3.77
C ALA A 89 13.27 -1.43 5.29
N GLN A 90 13.49 -0.38 6.06
CA GLN A 90 13.32 -0.41 7.51
C GLN A 90 11.84 -0.50 7.90
N GLU A 91 10.97 0.33 7.31
CA GLU A 91 9.53 0.30 7.58
C GLU A 91 8.90 -1.05 7.20
N MET A 92 9.30 -1.62 6.04
CA MET A 92 8.82 -2.95 5.63
C MET A 92 9.34 -4.08 6.53
N ALA A 93 10.44 -3.86 7.26
CA ALA A 93 11.02 -4.87 8.13
C ALA A 93 10.55 -4.76 9.58
N SER A 94 10.09 -3.58 10.02
CA SER A 94 9.57 -3.41 11.38
C SER A 94 8.22 -4.07 11.59
N GLY A 95 7.44 -4.25 10.51
CA GLY A 95 6.05 -4.67 10.64
C GLY A 95 5.21 -3.66 11.42
N ILE A 96 3.94 -3.99 11.62
CA ILE A 96 3.01 -3.25 12.46
C ILE A 96 2.51 -4.26 13.50
N GLU A 97 2.41 -3.83 14.77
CA GLU A 97 1.81 -4.65 15.82
C GLU A 97 0.30 -4.63 15.59
N PRO A 98 -0.35 -5.79 15.44
CA PRO A 98 -1.78 -5.83 15.23
C PRO A 98 -2.51 -5.29 16.47
N ILE A 99 -3.60 -4.59 16.23
CA ILE A 99 -4.46 -4.00 17.24
C ILE A 99 -5.74 -4.85 17.27
N ASP A 100 -6.20 -5.13 18.48
CA ASP A 100 -7.54 -5.64 18.78
C ASP A 100 -8.48 -4.43 18.80
N ASP A 101 -9.31 -4.29 17.78
CA ASP A 101 -10.14 -3.09 17.55
C ASP A 101 -11.55 -3.23 18.15
N ASP A 102 -12.07 -4.45 18.35
CA ASP A 102 -13.39 -4.71 18.92
C ASP A 102 -13.38 -5.25 20.37
N GLY A 103 -12.21 -5.66 20.86
CA GLY A 103 -11.91 -6.00 22.25
C GLY A 103 -12.23 -7.44 22.63
N ASP A 104 -12.42 -8.34 21.67
CA ASP A 104 -12.87 -9.70 21.92
C ASP A 104 -11.74 -10.65 22.38
N SER A 105 -10.48 -10.20 22.26
CA SER A 105 -9.30 -10.89 22.80
C SER A 105 -9.14 -10.75 24.33
N GLU A 106 -9.85 -9.80 24.93
CA GLU A 106 -9.80 -9.51 26.36
C GLU A 106 -10.66 -10.50 27.17
N ASP A 107 -10.26 -10.71 28.43
CA ASP A 107 -10.97 -11.53 29.43
C ASP A 107 -11.45 -10.55 30.53
N TRP A 108 -12.69 -10.09 30.41
CA TRP A 108 -13.20 -8.99 31.22
C TRP A 108 -13.57 -9.44 32.65
N ASP A 109 -13.95 -10.71 32.85
CA ASP A 109 -14.34 -11.24 34.15
C ASP A 109 -13.24 -12.03 34.90
N GLY A 110 -12.17 -12.39 34.20
CA GLY A 110 -10.94 -12.98 34.72
C GLY A 110 -11.02 -14.50 34.94
N ASP A 111 -11.95 -15.20 34.30
CA ASP A 111 -12.07 -16.66 34.38
C ASP A 111 -11.09 -17.42 33.46
N GLY A 112 -10.42 -16.68 32.58
CA GLY A 112 -9.34 -17.15 31.72
C GLY A 112 -9.74 -17.46 30.30
N TYR A 113 -11.01 -17.27 29.91
CA TYR A 113 -11.48 -17.41 28.53
C TYR A 113 -11.66 -16.02 27.90
N PRO A 114 -11.10 -15.76 26.70
CA PRO A 114 -11.30 -14.49 26.00
C PRO A 114 -12.75 -14.37 25.52
N GLN A 115 -13.24 -13.13 25.41
CA GLN A 115 -14.61 -12.81 25.02
C GLN A 115 -15.03 -13.47 23.70
N GLY A 116 -14.18 -13.51 22.67
CA GLY A 116 -14.49 -14.15 21.38
C GLY A 116 -14.79 -15.65 21.54
N GLN A 117 -14.04 -16.34 22.42
CA GLN A 117 -14.32 -17.75 22.73
C GLN A 117 -15.65 -17.90 23.47
N GLU A 118 -15.96 -16.98 24.37
CA GLU A 118 -17.22 -17.00 25.11
C GLU A 118 -18.43 -16.74 24.23
N VAL A 119 -18.31 -15.79 23.30
CA VAL A 119 -19.31 -15.49 22.27
C VAL A 119 -19.57 -16.74 21.42
N GLN A 120 -18.52 -17.43 20.97
CA GLN A 120 -18.61 -18.68 20.21
C GLN A 120 -19.42 -19.76 20.94
N TYR A 121 -19.26 -19.87 22.26
CA TYR A 121 -19.96 -20.86 23.10
C TYR A 121 -21.25 -20.33 23.77
N GLY A 122 -21.61 -19.07 23.51
CA GLY A 122 -22.79 -18.41 24.09
C GLY A 122 -22.71 -18.23 25.61
N THR A 123 -21.50 -18.07 26.15
CA THR A 123 -21.22 -17.77 27.56
C THR A 123 -20.92 -16.28 27.76
N SER A 124 -20.80 -15.81 29.00
CA SER A 124 -20.88 -14.38 29.31
C SER A 124 -19.62 -13.88 29.99
N ASP A 125 -18.88 -13.02 29.30
CA ASP A 125 -17.61 -12.41 29.78
C ASP A 125 -17.77 -11.29 30.82
N TRP A 126 -18.89 -11.34 31.54
CA TRP A 126 -19.17 -10.47 32.67
C TRP A 126 -19.41 -11.27 33.95
N ASP A 127 -19.53 -12.60 33.85
CA ASP A 127 -19.76 -13.50 34.97
C ASP A 127 -18.75 -14.64 34.92
N MET A 128 -17.72 -14.54 35.77
CA MET A 128 -16.63 -15.52 35.95
C MET A 128 -17.07 -16.98 36.19
N ASN A 129 -18.36 -17.21 36.36
CA ASN A 129 -18.95 -18.51 36.58
C ASN A 129 -19.63 -19.10 35.33
N GLU A 130 -19.71 -18.34 34.25
CA GLU A 130 -20.29 -18.69 32.97
C GLU A 130 -19.18 -18.71 31.90
N PHE A 131 -18.32 -19.74 31.94
CA PHE A 131 -17.31 -20.02 30.91
C PHE A 131 -17.73 -21.15 29.95
N PRO A 132 -17.06 -21.31 28.79
CA PRO A 132 -17.26 -22.45 27.89
C PRO A 132 -17.24 -23.80 28.61
N GLY A 133 -18.37 -24.52 28.57
CA GLY A 133 -18.53 -25.84 29.19
C GLY A 133 -18.91 -25.84 30.67
N SER A 134 -19.05 -24.67 31.31
CA SER A 134 -19.57 -24.51 32.68
C SER A 134 -21.00 -25.04 32.84
N GLY A 135 -21.80 -25.00 31.76
CA GLY A 135 -23.20 -25.39 31.73
C GLY A 135 -24.11 -24.38 32.43
N ARG A 136 -25.39 -24.37 32.06
CA ARG A 136 -26.40 -23.40 32.53
C ARG A 136 -27.43 -24.07 33.42
N PHE A 137 -27.90 -23.34 34.43
CA PHE A 137 -29.03 -23.74 35.25
C PHE A 137 -30.35 -23.43 34.54
N VAL A 138 -31.12 -24.46 34.19
CA VAL A 138 -32.47 -24.29 33.61
C VAL A 138 -33.50 -24.46 34.72
N GLU A 139 -34.13 -23.35 35.11
CA GLU A 139 -35.19 -23.35 36.11
C GLU A 139 -36.42 -24.12 35.59
N THR A 140 -36.90 -25.08 36.38
CA THR A 140 -38.16 -25.78 36.11
C THR A 140 -39.33 -25.08 36.77
N ASP A 141 -39.18 -24.72 38.04
CA ASP A 141 -40.19 -24.03 38.86
C ASP A 141 -39.51 -23.47 40.12
N TRP A 142 -40.21 -22.62 40.87
CA TRP A 142 -39.68 -21.97 42.07
C TRP A 142 -40.67 -21.99 43.21
N LEU A 143 -40.14 -21.90 44.44
CA LEU A 143 -40.96 -21.99 45.64
C LEU A 143 -41.77 -20.69 45.80
N ASN A 144 -43.08 -20.79 45.54
CA ASN A 144 -43.99 -19.66 45.72
C ASN A 144 -44.11 -19.28 47.21
N TRP A 145 -44.42 -18.01 47.47
CA TRP A 145 -44.68 -17.44 48.80
C TRP A 145 -45.72 -18.19 49.66
N ASP A 146 -46.60 -18.98 49.05
CA ASP A 146 -47.63 -19.80 49.72
C ASP A 146 -47.17 -21.25 50.02
N GLU A 147 -45.99 -21.64 49.54
CA GLU A 147 -45.42 -22.98 49.66
C GLU A 147 -44.25 -22.97 50.66
N SER A 148 -44.24 -23.93 51.57
CA SER A 148 -43.26 -23.96 52.67
C SER A 148 -42.00 -24.77 52.35
N ASN A 149 -42.11 -25.80 51.51
CA ASN A 149 -41.03 -26.71 51.21
C ASN A 149 -41.22 -27.43 49.87
N VAL A 150 -40.09 -27.87 49.30
CA VAL A 150 -40.03 -28.68 48.08
C VAL A 150 -39.19 -29.92 48.38
N THR A 151 -39.67 -31.08 47.94
CA THR A 151 -38.97 -32.36 48.11
C THR A 151 -38.74 -33.03 46.76
N GLY A 152 -37.49 -33.37 46.46
CA GLY A 152 -37.16 -34.07 45.22
C GLY A 152 -35.66 -34.19 44.99
N ASN A 153 -35.30 -34.73 43.83
CA ASN A 153 -33.94 -34.81 43.32
C ASN A 153 -33.76 -33.79 42.20
N TYR A 154 -33.26 -32.62 42.54
CA TYR A 154 -33.06 -31.51 41.61
C TYR A 154 -31.76 -30.77 41.96
N THR A 155 -31.31 -29.93 41.03
CA THR A 155 -30.40 -28.84 41.37
C THR A 155 -31.23 -27.66 41.85
N TYR A 156 -30.90 -27.12 43.02
CA TYR A 156 -31.58 -25.97 43.60
C TYR A 156 -30.66 -24.75 43.50
N ASN A 157 -31.21 -23.58 43.19
CA ASN A 157 -30.50 -22.30 43.14
C ASN A 157 -31.23 -21.27 44.00
N GLY A 158 -30.49 -20.49 44.79
CA GLY A 158 -31.03 -19.40 45.60
C GLY A 158 -30.63 -19.50 47.08
N ASN A 159 -31.52 -19.04 47.98
CA ASN A 159 -31.27 -18.99 49.43
C ASN A 159 -32.25 -19.89 50.17
N GLY A 160 -31.76 -21.03 50.67
CA GLY A 160 -32.58 -22.05 51.30
C GLY A 160 -31.95 -22.71 52.50
N ILE A 161 -32.74 -23.56 53.16
CA ILE A 161 -32.32 -24.45 54.23
C ILE A 161 -32.59 -25.89 53.80
N ILE A 162 -31.58 -26.74 53.91
CA ILE A 162 -31.68 -28.18 53.70
C ILE A 162 -32.08 -28.80 55.04
N GLU A 163 -33.34 -29.20 55.15
CA GLU A 163 -33.92 -29.77 56.38
C GLU A 163 -33.62 -31.28 56.49
N GLU A 164 -33.82 -32.00 55.39
CA GLU A 164 -33.56 -33.44 55.30
C GLU A 164 -32.97 -33.77 53.93
N TYR A 165 -31.94 -34.62 53.87
CA TYR A 165 -31.37 -35.08 52.60
C TYR A 165 -30.98 -36.56 52.63
N THR A 166 -31.09 -37.21 51.48
CA THR A 166 -30.64 -38.60 51.29
C THR A 166 -29.21 -38.67 50.76
N TRP A 167 -28.85 -37.73 49.90
CA TRP A 167 -27.51 -37.50 49.40
C TRP A 167 -27.40 -36.05 48.91
N ILE A 168 -26.18 -35.54 48.90
CA ILE A 168 -25.81 -34.23 48.40
C ILE A 168 -24.59 -34.39 47.49
N ALA A 169 -24.63 -33.80 46.30
CA ALA A 169 -23.47 -33.79 45.41
C ALA A 169 -22.43 -32.83 45.98
N ASN A 170 -21.15 -33.19 45.85
CA ASN A 170 -20.07 -32.27 46.14
C ASN A 170 -19.51 -31.73 44.83
N ASN A 171 -19.88 -30.49 44.51
CA ASN A 171 -19.45 -29.79 43.30
C ASN A 171 -18.58 -28.59 43.68
N SER A 172 -17.73 -28.72 44.71
CA SER A 172 -16.89 -27.64 45.25
C SER A 172 -15.90 -27.04 44.24
N ASP A 173 -15.71 -27.68 43.08
CA ASP A 173 -14.85 -27.20 42.00
C ASP A 173 -15.51 -26.07 41.18
N ASP A 174 -16.83 -25.87 41.32
CA ASP A 174 -17.63 -24.86 40.63
C ASP A 174 -18.11 -23.83 41.66
N MET A 175 -17.67 -22.58 41.52
CA MET A 175 -17.89 -21.52 42.52
C MET A 175 -19.37 -21.15 42.70
N ARG A 176 -20.23 -21.55 41.77
CA ARG A 176 -21.69 -21.43 41.90
C ARG A 176 -22.27 -22.43 42.89
N PHE A 177 -21.62 -23.59 43.04
CA PHE A 177 -22.07 -24.64 43.94
C PHE A 177 -21.56 -24.43 45.35
N ILE A 178 -22.41 -24.79 46.30
CA ILE A 178 -22.06 -24.65 47.70
C ILE A 178 -20.97 -25.65 48.08
N ASP A 179 -19.95 -25.17 48.78
CA ASP A 179 -19.00 -26.06 49.43
C ASP A 179 -19.64 -26.64 50.69
N VAL A 180 -20.00 -27.92 50.62
CA VAL A 180 -20.59 -28.67 51.73
C VAL A 180 -19.51 -29.18 52.70
N THR A 181 -18.24 -29.09 52.32
CA THR A 181 -17.10 -29.59 53.10
C THR A 181 -16.61 -28.58 54.15
N ASP A 182 -16.88 -27.29 53.99
CA ASP A 182 -16.55 -26.27 54.99
C ASP A 182 -17.65 -26.11 56.05
N SER A 183 -17.57 -26.94 57.10
CA SER A 183 -18.57 -26.98 58.17
C SER A 183 -18.39 -25.84 59.20
N ARG A 184 -18.63 -24.60 58.78
CA ARG A 184 -18.68 -23.41 59.65
C ARG A 184 -20.05 -23.29 60.32
N ALA A 185 -20.08 -22.90 61.59
CA ALA A 185 -21.34 -22.56 62.27
C ALA A 185 -21.86 -21.17 61.83
N CYS A 186 -23.13 -21.06 61.47
CA CYS A 186 -23.73 -19.78 61.06
C CYS A 186 -23.68 -18.72 62.19
N SER A 187 -23.29 -17.49 61.85
CA SER A 187 -23.38 -16.31 62.70
C SER A 187 -24.85 -15.90 62.93
N SER A 188 -25.10 -15.05 63.93
CA SER A 188 -26.46 -14.61 64.27
C SER A 188 -27.19 -13.90 63.11
N ASN A 189 -26.45 -13.23 62.22
CA ASN A 189 -27.01 -12.56 61.04
C ASN A 189 -27.32 -13.56 59.92
N GLU A 190 -26.40 -14.52 59.69
CA GLU A 190 -26.57 -15.60 58.71
C GLU A 190 -27.71 -16.54 59.09
N LYS A 191 -28.03 -16.71 60.38
CA LYS A 191 -29.25 -17.40 60.80
C LYS A 191 -30.53 -16.64 60.43
N GLY A 192 -30.45 -15.31 60.33
CA GLY A 192 -31.61 -14.43 60.13
C GLY A 192 -31.98 -14.12 58.69
N GLY A 193 -31.21 -14.58 57.69
CA GLY A 193 -31.49 -14.26 56.29
C GLY A 193 -30.29 -13.75 55.49
N TYR A 194 -29.29 -13.19 56.19
CA TYR A 194 -28.38 -12.22 55.60
C TYR A 194 -26.91 -12.53 55.91
N GLY A 195 -26.02 -12.30 54.94
CA GLY A 195 -24.58 -12.30 55.15
C GLY A 195 -23.82 -13.57 54.75
N LEU A 196 -24.46 -14.50 54.03
CA LEU A 196 -23.77 -15.55 53.27
C LEU A 196 -23.41 -15.02 51.88
N ALA A 197 -22.19 -15.26 51.41
CA ALA A 197 -21.83 -15.01 50.01
C ALA A 197 -22.40 -16.11 49.10
N TYR A 198 -22.53 -15.83 47.80
CA TYR A 198 -22.96 -16.84 46.83
C TYR A 198 -21.90 -17.95 46.75
N GLY A 199 -22.32 -19.21 46.75
CA GLY A 199 -21.44 -20.39 46.84
C GLY A 199 -21.06 -20.82 48.27
N GLU A 200 -21.53 -20.11 49.31
CA GLU A 200 -21.23 -20.47 50.70
C GLU A 200 -22.36 -21.25 51.39
N SER A 201 -21.97 -22.12 52.33
CA SER A 201 -22.88 -22.83 53.23
C SER A 201 -22.47 -22.68 54.70
N CYS A 202 -23.42 -22.84 55.61
CA CYS A 202 -23.14 -22.88 57.04
C CYS A 202 -24.14 -23.77 57.79
N MET A 203 -23.68 -24.32 58.91
CA MET A 203 -24.47 -25.19 59.78
C MET A 203 -25.28 -24.39 60.79
N THR A 204 -26.60 -24.62 60.82
CA THR A 204 -27.48 -24.19 61.90
C THR A 204 -27.41 -25.20 63.05
N GLY A 205 -27.72 -24.77 64.28
CA GLY A 205 -27.49 -25.59 65.50
C GLY A 205 -28.31 -26.88 65.60
N ASP A 206 -29.18 -27.15 64.62
CA ASP A 206 -30.13 -28.27 64.56
C ASP A 206 -29.81 -29.26 63.42
N ASP A 207 -28.55 -29.31 62.95
CA ASP A 207 -28.05 -30.18 61.84
C ASP A 207 -28.59 -29.81 60.44
N GLU A 208 -29.25 -28.66 60.33
CA GLU A 208 -29.72 -28.07 59.08
C GLU A 208 -28.59 -27.28 58.39
N ILE A 209 -28.43 -27.46 57.08
CA ILE A 209 -27.46 -26.74 56.27
C ILE A 209 -28.17 -25.55 55.62
N ARG A 210 -27.73 -24.34 55.97
CA ARG A 210 -28.13 -23.14 55.27
C ARG A 210 -27.17 -22.87 54.12
N PHE A 211 -27.69 -22.48 52.96
CA PHE A 211 -26.86 -22.17 51.81
C PHE A 211 -27.37 -20.94 51.05
N TYR A 212 -26.45 -20.30 50.32
CA TYR A 212 -26.77 -19.33 49.30
C TYR A 212 -25.93 -19.65 48.06
N GLY A 213 -26.57 -20.08 46.97
CA GLY A 213 -25.87 -20.63 45.80
C GLY A 213 -26.62 -21.80 45.19
N MET A 214 -25.92 -22.62 44.41
CA MET A 214 -26.44 -23.84 43.82
C MET A 214 -26.12 -25.09 44.63
N VAL A 215 -27.04 -26.05 44.68
CA VAL A 215 -26.82 -27.36 45.31
C VAL A 215 -27.61 -28.45 44.61
N THR A 216 -26.94 -29.54 44.22
CA THR A 216 -27.63 -30.74 43.75
C THR A 216 -27.84 -31.69 44.92
N VAL A 217 -29.09 -31.89 45.31
CA VAL A 217 -29.46 -32.64 46.51
C VAL A 217 -30.76 -33.38 46.27
N ASN A 218 -30.86 -34.57 46.84
CA ASN A 218 -32.12 -35.29 46.91
C ASN A 218 -32.66 -35.23 48.34
N GLY A 219 -33.56 -34.30 48.60
CA GLY A 219 -33.99 -33.93 49.95
C GLY A 219 -35.19 -33.00 49.99
N THR A 220 -35.53 -32.55 51.20
CA THR A 220 -36.55 -31.55 51.47
C THR A 220 -35.87 -30.24 51.82
N LEU A 221 -36.14 -29.22 51.01
CA LEU A 221 -35.58 -27.88 51.16
C LEU A 221 -36.71 -26.88 51.40
N SER A 222 -36.44 -25.87 52.23
CA SER A 222 -37.35 -24.75 52.50
C SER A 222 -36.70 -23.41 52.18
N SER A 223 -37.50 -22.46 51.70
CA SER A 223 -37.02 -21.08 51.50
C SER A 223 -37.07 -20.30 52.82
N THR A 224 -36.19 -19.31 52.95
CA THR A 224 -36.23 -18.39 54.09
C THR A 224 -37.21 -17.24 53.85
N ASN A 225 -37.67 -16.55 54.91
CA ASN A 225 -38.70 -15.48 54.84
C ASN A 225 -38.42 -14.32 53.85
N TYR A 226 -37.21 -14.25 53.29
CA TYR A 226 -36.78 -13.24 52.32
C TYR A 226 -35.95 -13.84 51.16
N GLY A 227 -35.96 -15.16 51.00
CA GLY A 227 -35.20 -15.88 49.98
C GLY A 227 -36.07 -16.30 48.80
N TRP A 228 -35.46 -16.36 47.62
CA TRP A 228 -35.98 -17.09 46.48
C TRP A 228 -35.28 -18.46 46.43
N LEU A 229 -36.01 -19.50 46.08
CA LEU A 229 -35.48 -20.85 45.91
C LEU A 229 -36.10 -21.47 44.67
N ALA A 230 -35.30 -21.60 43.62
CA ALA A 230 -35.68 -22.26 42.38
C ALA A 230 -35.10 -23.67 42.32
N TRP A 231 -35.75 -24.57 41.58
CA TRP A 231 -35.21 -25.89 41.28
C TRP A 231 -35.28 -26.21 39.78
N GLY A 232 -34.33 -27.01 39.34
CA GLY A 232 -34.14 -27.30 37.94
C GLY A 232 -33.04 -28.33 37.69
N GLU A 233 -32.51 -28.30 36.47
CA GLU A 233 -31.42 -29.17 36.01
C GLU A 233 -30.29 -28.31 35.43
N MET A 234 -29.05 -28.76 35.60
CA MET A 234 -27.90 -28.18 34.88
C MET A 234 -27.84 -28.83 33.50
N VAL A 235 -27.93 -28.01 32.45
CA VAL A 235 -27.88 -28.45 31.06
C VAL A 235 -26.60 -27.91 30.42
N GLY A 236 -25.98 -28.69 29.53
CA GLY A 236 -24.81 -28.25 28.77
C GLY A 236 -23.48 -28.23 29.54
N LYS A 237 -23.44 -28.73 30.79
CA LYS A 237 -22.17 -28.90 31.51
C LYS A 237 -21.34 -29.99 30.83
N SER A 238 -20.17 -29.62 30.32
CA SER A 238 -19.27 -30.55 29.65
C SER A 238 -18.48 -31.37 30.69
N ASP A 239 -18.43 -32.69 30.51
CA ASP A 239 -17.59 -33.58 31.33
C ASP A 239 -16.08 -33.37 31.05
N THR A 240 -15.75 -32.75 29.91
CA THR A 240 -14.38 -32.39 29.53
C THR A 240 -14.23 -30.87 29.53
N PRO A 241 -13.26 -30.31 30.27
CA PRO A 241 -12.96 -28.88 30.21
C PRO A 241 -12.64 -28.47 28.76
N ILE A 242 -13.28 -27.41 28.28
CA ILE A 242 -12.85 -26.74 27.06
C ILE A 242 -11.57 -25.98 27.43
N GLU A 243 -10.53 -26.08 26.61
CA GLU A 243 -9.29 -25.36 26.91
C GLU A 243 -9.45 -23.89 26.49
N PRO A 244 -9.01 -22.93 27.32
CA PRO A 244 -8.99 -21.55 26.91
C PRO A 244 -8.12 -21.34 25.68
N HIS A 245 -8.63 -20.52 24.78
CA HIS A 245 -7.98 -20.06 23.58
C HIS A 245 -6.85 -19.07 23.93
N ASP A 246 -5.81 -19.03 23.08
CA ASP A 246 -4.78 -17.99 23.21
C ASP A 246 -5.35 -16.68 22.68
N SER A 247 -5.11 -15.57 23.37
CA SER A 247 -5.72 -14.27 22.99
C SER A 247 -5.28 -13.82 21.60
N SER A 248 -4.12 -14.26 21.10
CA SER A 248 -3.66 -13.93 19.76
C SER A 248 -4.44 -14.62 18.63
N MET A 249 -5.37 -15.51 18.95
CA MET A 249 -6.31 -16.03 17.93
C MET A 249 -7.42 -15.02 17.65
N TYR A 250 -7.62 -14.07 18.57
CA TYR A 250 -8.61 -13.01 18.52
C TYR A 250 -7.99 -11.64 18.17
N ILE A 251 -6.89 -11.66 17.42
CA ILE A 251 -6.11 -10.47 17.05
C ILE A 251 -5.57 -10.75 15.65
N ASP A 252 -5.91 -9.92 14.66
CA ASP A 252 -5.57 -10.19 13.24
C ASP A 252 -6.18 -11.55 12.83
N GLU A 253 -7.49 -11.67 13.04
CA GLU A 253 -8.24 -12.94 12.98
C GLU A 253 -8.50 -13.37 11.55
N ASP A 254 -9.09 -12.45 10.79
CA ASP A 254 -9.59 -12.72 9.46
C ASP A 254 -8.71 -12.12 8.36
N GLY A 255 -8.63 -12.83 7.25
CA GLY A 255 -8.15 -12.26 5.99
C GLY A 255 -9.21 -11.39 5.35
N ILE A 256 -8.82 -10.35 4.59
CA ILE A 256 -9.77 -9.63 3.74
C ILE A 256 -10.13 -10.52 2.53
N ASP A 257 -11.13 -11.38 2.70
CA ASP A 257 -11.57 -12.39 1.73
C ASP A 257 -12.62 -11.86 0.73
N LEU A 258 -12.46 -10.61 0.31
CA LEU A 258 -13.38 -9.90 -0.57
C LEU A 258 -12.92 -9.88 -2.04
N ASP A 259 -13.63 -10.60 -2.92
CA ASP A 259 -13.49 -10.47 -4.38
C ASP A 259 -14.53 -9.50 -4.96
N ILE A 260 -14.20 -8.21 -4.89
CA ILE A 260 -15.02 -7.13 -5.43
C ILE A 260 -15.17 -7.26 -6.96
N SER A 261 -14.22 -7.92 -7.65
CA SER A 261 -14.23 -8.08 -9.10
C SER A 261 -15.26 -9.09 -9.60
N SER A 262 -15.73 -9.98 -8.73
CA SER A 262 -16.79 -10.94 -9.02
C SER A 262 -18.16 -10.29 -9.21
N GLY A 263 -18.35 -9.09 -8.64
CA GLY A 263 -19.64 -8.40 -8.59
C GLY A 263 -20.70 -9.17 -7.80
N ASN A 264 -20.26 -9.98 -6.83
CA ASN A 264 -21.14 -10.63 -5.88
C ASN A 264 -21.35 -9.69 -4.68
N ASP A 265 -22.62 -9.47 -4.33
CA ASP A 265 -23.03 -8.45 -3.36
C ASP A 265 -22.92 -8.96 -1.90
N SER A 266 -22.61 -10.25 -1.71
CA SER A 266 -22.55 -10.97 -0.43
C SER A 266 -21.31 -11.86 -0.42
N GLN A 267 -20.34 -11.55 0.45
CA GLN A 267 -19.03 -12.22 0.56
C GLN A 267 -18.61 -12.31 2.04
N GLY A 268 -17.37 -12.69 2.34
CA GLY A 268 -16.86 -12.80 3.71
C GLY A 268 -16.85 -14.22 4.26
N TYR A 269 -15.91 -14.47 5.17
CA TYR A 269 -15.67 -15.78 5.75
C TYR A 269 -15.29 -15.66 7.22
N ASP A 270 -16.24 -16.05 8.06
CA ASP A 270 -16.03 -16.32 9.49
C ASP A 270 -15.10 -17.57 9.66
N ASP A 271 -13.81 -17.32 9.97
CA ASP A 271 -12.76 -18.34 10.13
C ASP A 271 -12.74 -18.97 11.54
N ASP A 272 -13.01 -18.19 12.57
CA ASP A 272 -12.96 -18.60 13.98
C ASP A 272 -14.31 -19.23 14.43
N GLY A 273 -15.39 -18.92 13.71
CA GLY A 273 -16.70 -19.50 13.82
C GLY A 273 -17.60 -18.81 14.83
N ASP A 274 -17.30 -17.61 15.30
CA ASP A 274 -18.09 -16.94 16.33
C ASP A 274 -19.47 -16.47 15.83
N CYS A 275 -19.61 -16.10 14.56
CA CYS A 275 -20.89 -15.80 13.92
C CYS A 275 -21.68 -17.08 13.58
N ARG A 276 -21.02 -18.06 12.94
CA ARG A 276 -21.69 -19.28 12.42
C ARG A 276 -21.93 -20.33 13.48
N ASN A 277 -20.97 -20.55 14.38
CA ASN A 277 -21.07 -21.57 15.44
C ASN A 277 -21.82 -21.10 16.67
N TYR A 278 -22.42 -19.90 16.65
CA TYR A 278 -23.48 -19.57 17.59
C TYR A 278 -24.56 -20.65 17.52
N ASP A 279 -24.58 -21.52 18.53
CA ASP A 279 -25.30 -22.79 18.55
C ASP A 279 -26.82 -22.53 18.50
N ASP A 280 -27.36 -22.42 17.28
CA ASP A 280 -28.76 -22.11 16.96
C ASP A 280 -29.72 -23.26 17.36
N ASP A 281 -29.18 -24.43 17.74
CA ASP A 281 -29.94 -25.54 18.31
C ASP A 281 -30.09 -25.44 19.84
N SER A 282 -29.48 -24.41 20.43
CA SER A 282 -29.79 -24.00 21.78
C SER A 282 -31.18 -23.34 21.75
N ASP A 283 -32.23 -24.09 22.13
CA ASP A 283 -33.59 -23.60 22.47
C ASP A 283 -33.58 -22.64 23.69
N TYR A 284 -32.52 -21.83 23.80
CA TYR A 284 -32.03 -21.11 24.96
C TYR A 284 -32.55 -19.67 24.89
N ARG A 285 -33.86 -19.53 25.09
CA ARG A 285 -34.48 -18.22 25.33
C ARG A 285 -34.28 -17.84 26.79
N ASP A 286 -33.23 -17.06 27.07
CA ASP A 286 -33.24 -16.17 28.24
C ASP A 286 -33.44 -14.72 27.78
N ASP A 287 -34.38 -14.05 28.43
CA ASP A 287 -34.92 -12.76 28.00
C ASP A 287 -33.93 -11.58 28.19
N GLU A 288 -32.79 -11.83 28.85
CA GLU A 288 -31.78 -10.82 29.20
C GLU A 288 -30.59 -10.77 28.22
N TYR A 289 -30.29 -11.89 27.53
CA TYR A 289 -29.25 -12.00 26.47
C TYR A 289 -29.87 -12.03 25.06
N TYR A 290 -31.09 -11.51 24.93
CA TYR A 290 -31.87 -11.48 23.69
C TYR A 290 -31.31 -10.51 22.63
N TRP A 291 -30.22 -9.80 22.94
CA TRP A 291 -29.67 -8.76 22.07
C TRP A 291 -28.48 -9.22 21.23
N TYR A 292 -27.65 -10.14 21.73
CA TYR A 292 -26.55 -10.75 20.97
C TYR A 292 -26.97 -11.97 20.14
N SER A 293 -27.95 -12.74 20.62
CA SER A 293 -28.27 -14.10 20.13
C SER A 293 -29.02 -14.22 18.79
N ASN A 294 -29.36 -13.12 18.10
CA ASN A 294 -30.29 -13.16 16.97
C ASN A 294 -29.99 -12.17 15.83
N GLN A 295 -28.78 -11.64 15.73
CA GLN A 295 -28.41 -10.76 14.61
C GLN A 295 -27.22 -11.34 13.83
N LYS A 296 -27.31 -12.62 13.46
CA LYS A 296 -26.43 -13.18 12.43
C LYS A 296 -26.49 -12.40 11.11
N ASP A 297 -27.59 -11.69 10.89
CA ASP A 297 -27.83 -10.70 9.83
C ASP A 297 -27.97 -9.32 10.50
N THR A 298 -26.83 -8.73 10.90
CA THR A 298 -26.76 -7.39 11.51
C THR A 298 -26.88 -6.30 10.45
N ASN A 299 -26.41 -6.56 9.23
CA ASN A 299 -26.52 -5.65 8.09
C ASN A 299 -27.96 -5.61 7.52
N GLY A 300 -28.78 -6.63 7.80
CA GLY A 300 -30.20 -6.70 7.45
C GLY A 300 -30.47 -7.04 5.98
N ASN A 301 -29.51 -7.65 5.30
CA ASN A 301 -29.56 -8.03 3.89
C ASN A 301 -30.30 -9.37 3.66
N GLY A 302 -30.59 -10.13 4.73
CA GLY A 302 -31.30 -11.40 4.72
C GLY A 302 -30.42 -12.63 4.48
N ILE A 303 -29.11 -12.50 4.62
CA ILE A 303 -28.09 -13.54 4.59
C ILE A 303 -27.39 -13.51 5.95
N ASP A 304 -27.21 -14.68 6.55
CA ASP A 304 -26.56 -14.78 7.87
C ASP A 304 -25.04 -14.90 7.70
N CYS A 305 -24.30 -14.17 8.51
CA CYS A 305 -22.84 -14.19 8.60
C CYS A 305 -22.16 -13.89 7.26
N ASP A 306 -22.47 -12.72 6.71
CA ASP A 306 -21.86 -12.22 5.48
C ASP A 306 -21.47 -10.74 5.53
N VAL A 307 -20.73 -10.34 4.50
CA VAL A 307 -20.32 -8.98 4.23
C VAL A 307 -21.08 -8.50 2.98
N GLU A 308 -21.95 -7.52 3.18
CA GLU A 308 -22.68 -6.85 2.10
C GLU A 308 -21.79 -5.83 1.39
N LEU A 309 -21.62 -6.02 0.09
CA LEU A 309 -20.99 -5.05 -0.80
C LEU A 309 -22.06 -4.20 -1.48
N VAL A 310 -22.20 -2.95 -1.05
CA VAL A 310 -23.22 -2.04 -1.57
C VAL A 310 -22.72 -1.34 -2.83
N PHE A 311 -23.25 -1.73 -3.99
CA PHE A 311 -22.91 -1.12 -5.29
C PHE A 311 -23.88 0.01 -5.70
N ASP A 312 -23.40 0.98 -6.46
CA ASP A 312 -24.22 2.01 -7.13
C ASP A 312 -24.92 1.47 -8.40
N SER A 313 -25.78 2.29 -9.01
CA SER A 313 -26.48 1.93 -10.26
C SER A 313 -25.56 1.74 -11.47
N GLU A 314 -24.30 2.12 -11.35
CA GLU A 314 -23.25 2.06 -12.35
C GLU A 314 -22.27 0.88 -12.10
N GLY A 315 -22.43 0.15 -10.98
CA GLY A 315 -21.61 -1.00 -10.59
C GLY A 315 -20.35 -0.64 -9.78
N ASN A 316 -20.24 0.56 -9.23
CA ASN A 316 -19.13 0.96 -8.36
C ASN A 316 -19.49 0.66 -6.89
N LEU A 317 -18.53 0.11 -6.14
CA LEU A 317 -18.69 -0.10 -4.70
C LEU A 317 -18.83 1.26 -3.99
N LEU A 318 -19.83 1.40 -3.12
CA LEU A 318 -20.07 2.60 -2.33
C LEU A 318 -19.56 2.44 -0.90
N ARG A 319 -19.85 1.29 -0.29
CA ARG A 319 -19.49 0.96 1.09
C ARG A 319 -19.57 -0.55 1.30
N ILE A 320 -18.95 -0.99 2.38
CA ILE A 320 -18.92 -2.37 2.87
C ILE A 320 -19.69 -2.37 4.20
N GLU A 321 -20.63 -3.29 4.36
CA GLU A 321 -21.38 -3.50 5.60
C GLU A 321 -21.24 -4.96 6.00
N ALA A 322 -20.39 -5.25 7.00
CA ALA A 322 -20.22 -6.59 7.54
C ALA A 322 -21.30 -6.90 8.60
N ASP A 323 -21.71 -8.16 8.67
CA ASP A 323 -22.35 -8.70 9.87
C ASP A 323 -21.36 -8.77 11.04
N TRP A 324 -21.88 -8.86 12.25
CA TRP A 324 -21.07 -9.06 13.45
C TRP A 324 -20.50 -10.49 13.49
N GLY A 325 -19.23 -10.65 13.84
CA GLY A 325 -18.45 -11.90 13.81
C GLY A 325 -18.04 -12.36 12.40
N VAL A 326 -17.87 -11.45 11.43
CA VAL A 326 -17.47 -11.82 10.05
C VAL A 326 -16.46 -10.85 9.47
N ASP A 327 -15.32 -11.39 9.02
CA ASP A 327 -14.18 -10.59 8.56
C ASP A 327 -13.82 -9.51 9.62
N GLU A 328 -13.94 -9.87 10.91
CA GLU A 328 -13.64 -9.01 12.07
C GLU A 328 -12.14 -8.97 12.33
N ASP A 329 -11.69 -7.83 12.88
CA ASP A 329 -10.28 -7.50 13.06
C ASP A 329 -9.36 -7.97 11.89
N PRO A 330 -9.68 -7.55 10.65
CA PRO A 330 -8.97 -8.06 9.49
C PRO A 330 -7.52 -7.63 9.54
N SER A 331 -6.61 -8.47 9.03
CA SER A 331 -5.16 -8.26 9.09
C SER A 331 -4.63 -6.84 8.83
N GLU A 332 -4.65 -5.98 9.85
CA GLU A 332 -4.24 -4.57 9.74
C GLU A 332 -2.76 -4.52 9.34
N SER A 333 -1.99 -5.49 9.83
CA SER A 333 -0.57 -5.62 9.54
C SER A 333 -0.30 -5.85 8.06
N GLU A 334 -1.03 -6.75 7.39
CA GLU A 334 -0.87 -7.02 5.96
C GLU A 334 -1.44 -5.89 5.10
N PHE A 335 -2.65 -5.41 5.43
CA PHE A 335 -3.31 -4.33 4.71
C PHE A 335 -2.51 -3.03 4.76
N THR A 336 -2.04 -2.63 5.95
CA THR A 336 -1.29 -1.38 6.13
C THR A 336 0.12 -1.48 5.55
N LEU A 337 0.76 -2.66 5.58
CA LEU A 337 2.04 -2.86 4.88
C LEU A 337 1.89 -2.75 3.36
N GLU A 338 0.82 -3.31 2.79
CA GLU A 338 0.52 -3.19 1.36
C GLU A 338 0.12 -1.76 0.99
N SER A 339 -0.66 -1.06 1.83
CA SER A 339 -1.02 0.35 1.66
C SER A 339 0.23 1.24 1.68
N ALA A 340 1.12 1.02 2.64
CA ALA A 340 2.40 1.73 2.76
C ALA A 340 3.32 1.46 1.57
N HIS A 341 3.38 0.22 1.08
CA HIS A 341 4.16 -0.15 -0.10
C HIS A 341 3.66 0.56 -1.37
N ARG A 342 2.36 0.47 -1.67
CA ARG A 342 1.75 1.15 -2.83
C ARG A 342 1.87 2.67 -2.71
N GLY A 343 1.60 3.20 -1.53
CA GLY A 343 1.75 4.61 -1.18
C GLY A 343 3.18 5.11 -1.42
N PHE A 344 4.18 4.35 -0.98
CA PHE A 344 5.60 4.65 -1.23
C PHE A 344 5.92 4.71 -2.72
N ILE A 345 5.49 3.72 -3.51
CA ILE A 345 5.73 3.71 -4.96
C ILE A 345 5.11 4.94 -5.62
N LEU A 346 3.87 5.28 -5.28
CA LEU A 346 3.18 6.46 -5.82
C LEU A 346 3.87 7.76 -5.40
N ALA A 347 4.22 7.89 -4.12
CA ALA A 347 4.90 9.06 -3.58
C ALA A 347 6.26 9.30 -4.26
N VAL A 348 7.09 8.27 -4.35
CA VAL A 348 8.42 8.36 -4.98
C VAL A 348 8.27 8.63 -6.49
N SER A 349 7.32 7.98 -7.15
CA SER A 349 7.07 8.19 -8.58
C SER A 349 6.65 9.62 -8.88
N LYS A 350 5.67 10.16 -8.15
CA LYS A 350 5.13 11.50 -8.41
C LYS A 350 6.08 12.60 -7.92
N VAL A 351 6.60 12.48 -6.70
CA VAL A 351 7.42 13.53 -6.11
C VAL A 351 8.88 13.44 -6.57
N ALA A 352 9.54 12.29 -6.39
CA ALA A 352 10.97 12.19 -6.69
C ALA A 352 11.22 12.13 -8.20
N PHE A 353 10.55 11.24 -8.94
CA PHE A 353 10.79 11.07 -10.38
C PHE A 353 10.21 12.20 -11.22
N LEU A 354 8.92 12.51 -11.09
CA LEU A 354 8.31 13.53 -11.94
C LEU A 354 8.68 14.96 -11.52
N PHE A 355 8.61 15.29 -10.22
CA PHE A 355 8.86 16.68 -9.80
C PHE A 355 10.33 16.97 -9.63
N ILE A 356 11.01 16.26 -8.73
CA ILE A 356 12.40 16.59 -8.39
C ILE A 356 13.32 16.30 -9.57
N LEU A 357 13.35 15.07 -10.06
CA LEU A 357 14.23 14.71 -11.16
C LEU A 357 13.75 15.32 -12.49
N GLY A 358 12.44 15.29 -12.76
CA GLY A 358 11.86 15.81 -14.00
C GLY A 358 12.02 17.32 -14.19
N ILE A 359 11.90 18.15 -13.14
CA ILE A 359 12.04 19.61 -13.26
C ILE A 359 13.50 20.04 -13.10
N PHE A 360 14.19 19.59 -12.05
CA PHE A 360 15.50 20.14 -11.69
C PHE A 360 16.62 19.70 -12.64
N ILE A 361 16.59 18.47 -13.18
CA ILE A 361 17.64 17.99 -14.11
C ILE A 361 17.65 18.85 -15.39
N PRO A 362 16.53 19.04 -16.12
CA PRO A 362 16.47 19.96 -17.25
C PRO A 362 16.81 21.40 -16.87
N MET A 363 16.31 21.87 -15.73
CA MET A 363 16.57 23.24 -15.28
C MET A 363 18.07 23.50 -15.14
N PHE A 364 18.87 22.60 -14.59
CA PHE A 364 20.31 22.83 -14.42
C PHE A 364 21.14 22.44 -15.63
N LEU A 365 20.90 21.27 -16.23
CA LEU A 365 21.74 20.73 -17.29
C LEU A 365 21.39 21.28 -18.67
N ALA A 366 20.11 21.35 -19.02
CA ALA A 366 19.69 21.84 -20.32
C ALA A 366 19.85 23.37 -20.40
N THR A 367 19.43 24.12 -19.38
CA THR A 367 19.64 25.58 -19.39
C THR A 367 21.10 25.96 -19.24
N GLY A 368 21.91 25.24 -18.47
CA GLY A 368 23.31 25.63 -18.24
C GLY A 368 24.25 25.31 -19.41
N LEU A 369 23.86 24.49 -20.38
CA LEU A 369 24.71 24.08 -21.51
C LEU A 369 24.14 24.53 -22.84
N VAL A 370 22.91 24.15 -23.13
CA VAL A 370 22.27 24.41 -24.42
C VAL A 370 21.94 25.89 -24.57
N ARG A 371 21.49 26.57 -23.50
CA ARG A 371 21.25 28.02 -23.54
C ARG A 371 22.54 28.81 -23.67
N ASP A 372 23.55 28.52 -22.85
CA ASP A 372 24.75 29.36 -22.77
C ASP A 372 25.52 29.33 -24.09
N GLU A 373 25.54 28.19 -24.80
CA GLU A 373 26.07 28.10 -26.16
C GLU A 373 25.17 28.81 -27.20
N MET A 374 23.85 28.71 -27.08
CA MET A 374 22.93 29.43 -27.98
C MET A 374 22.92 30.95 -27.76
N ALA A 375 23.19 31.42 -26.55
CA ALA A 375 23.22 32.82 -26.18
C ALA A 375 24.57 33.48 -26.49
N SER A 376 25.69 32.75 -26.33
CA SER A 376 27.06 33.25 -26.55
C SER A 376 27.47 33.32 -28.02
N GLY A 377 26.66 32.82 -28.96
CA GLY A 377 26.97 32.87 -30.39
C GLY A 377 28.11 31.93 -30.82
N THR A 378 28.61 31.07 -29.92
CA THR A 378 29.62 30.05 -30.25
C THR A 378 29.10 29.00 -31.25
N MET A 379 27.77 28.96 -31.45
CA MET A 379 27.10 28.20 -32.52
C MET A 379 27.70 28.44 -33.91
N TYR A 380 28.15 29.68 -34.23
CA TYR A 380 28.71 30.01 -35.54
C TYR A 380 30.07 29.34 -35.82
N TYR A 381 30.86 29.07 -34.78
CA TYR A 381 32.18 28.45 -34.93
C TYR A 381 32.10 26.91 -35.07
N LEU A 382 30.98 26.30 -34.64
CA LEU A 382 30.74 24.86 -34.76
C LEU A 382 30.13 24.48 -36.12
N ILE A 383 29.61 25.45 -36.87
CA ILE A 383 28.80 25.22 -38.08
C ILE A 383 29.54 25.79 -39.31
N GLY A 384 30.46 25.01 -39.88
CA GLY A 384 31.17 25.36 -41.12
C GLY A 384 30.35 25.19 -42.42
N LYS A 385 29.09 24.73 -42.34
CA LYS A 385 28.15 24.60 -43.48
C LYS A 385 26.75 25.05 -43.06
N PRO A 386 25.93 25.63 -43.96
CA PRO A 386 24.58 26.07 -43.61
C PRO A 386 23.72 24.86 -43.23
N ILE A 387 23.43 24.72 -41.93
CA ILE A 387 22.35 23.89 -41.40
C ILE A 387 21.29 24.87 -40.91
N HIS A 388 20.01 24.54 -41.12
CA HIS A 388 18.93 25.38 -40.64
C HIS A 388 18.97 25.45 -39.10
N ARG A 389 19.04 26.65 -38.53
CA ARG A 389 19.29 26.88 -37.08
C ARG A 389 18.29 26.15 -36.17
N ALA A 390 17.08 25.93 -36.68
CA ALA A 390 16.02 25.20 -36.03
C ALA A 390 16.32 23.69 -35.82
N GLU A 391 17.01 23.03 -36.75
CA GLU A 391 17.31 21.59 -36.63
C GLU A 391 18.40 21.34 -35.59
N PHE A 392 19.35 22.27 -35.48
CA PHE A 392 20.40 22.22 -34.45
C PHE A 392 19.83 22.19 -33.02
N PHE A 393 18.77 22.95 -32.76
CA PHE A 393 18.08 22.97 -31.47
C PHE A 393 17.57 21.58 -31.07
N LEU A 394 16.92 20.87 -32.01
CA LEU A 394 16.39 19.54 -31.79
C LEU A 394 17.51 18.51 -31.54
N TYR A 395 18.59 18.54 -32.33
CA TYR A 395 19.73 17.64 -32.12
C TYR A 395 20.42 17.83 -30.76
N ARG A 396 20.45 19.06 -30.22
CA ARG A 396 20.97 19.32 -28.87
C ARG A 396 20.09 18.69 -27.78
N ILE A 397 18.77 18.82 -27.89
CA ILE A 397 17.83 18.22 -26.94
C ILE A 397 17.94 16.68 -26.99
N LEU A 398 18.04 16.10 -28.19
CA LEU A 398 18.26 14.65 -28.35
C LEU A 398 19.59 14.19 -27.73
N GLY A 399 20.65 14.98 -27.87
CA GLY A 399 21.94 14.71 -27.21
C GLY A 399 21.87 14.73 -25.68
N PHE A 400 21.03 15.60 -25.11
CA PHE A 400 20.72 15.59 -23.66
C PHE A 400 19.91 14.34 -23.27
N MET A 401 18.86 14.00 -24.02
CA MET A 401 18.04 12.82 -23.76
C MET A 401 18.83 11.50 -23.84
N LEU A 402 19.85 11.44 -24.70
CA LEU A 402 20.71 10.26 -24.81
C LEU A 402 21.48 9.95 -23.51
N LEU A 403 21.67 10.93 -22.64
CA LEU A 403 22.29 10.74 -21.32
C LEU A 403 21.25 10.70 -20.20
N ALA A 404 20.31 11.64 -20.18
CA ALA A 404 19.34 11.77 -19.09
C ALA A 404 18.23 10.70 -19.13
N GLY A 405 17.75 10.32 -20.32
CA GLY A 405 16.69 9.32 -20.47
C GLY A 405 17.10 7.93 -19.95
N PRO A 406 18.22 7.34 -20.41
CA PRO A 406 18.71 6.07 -19.89
C PRO A 406 19.05 6.12 -18.40
N TYR A 407 19.50 7.27 -17.88
CA TYR A 407 19.76 7.44 -16.46
C TYR A 407 18.48 7.32 -15.63
N ILE A 408 17.40 8.01 -16.01
CA ILE A 408 16.12 7.95 -15.31
C ILE A 408 15.48 6.56 -15.45
N LEU A 409 15.49 5.96 -16.64
CA LEU A 409 15.00 4.61 -16.85
C LEU A 409 15.79 3.58 -16.03
N GLY A 410 17.11 3.69 -16.00
CA GLY A 410 17.96 2.82 -15.18
C GLY A 410 17.69 2.96 -13.69
N LEU A 411 17.48 4.19 -13.21
CA LEU A 411 17.06 4.43 -11.82
C LEU A 411 15.69 3.82 -11.51
N ALA A 412 14.69 4.04 -12.37
CA ALA A 412 13.35 3.50 -12.18
C ALA A 412 13.35 1.97 -12.12
N VAL A 413 14.10 1.31 -13.02
CA VAL A 413 14.27 -0.14 -12.99
C VAL A 413 15.01 -0.61 -11.74
N THR A 414 16.04 0.11 -11.30
CA THR A 414 16.79 -0.26 -10.09
C THR A 414 15.92 -0.17 -8.85
N VAL A 415 15.16 0.93 -8.70
CA VAL A 415 14.21 1.12 -7.61
C VAL A 415 13.13 0.05 -7.68
N GLY A 416 12.55 -0.21 -8.86
CA GLY A 416 11.53 -1.24 -9.03
C GLY A 416 12.00 -2.67 -8.74
N ILE A 417 13.27 -2.99 -9.01
CA ILE A 417 13.85 -4.27 -8.58
C ILE A 417 13.93 -4.32 -7.05
N VAL A 418 14.39 -3.25 -6.40
CA VAL A 418 14.52 -3.23 -4.93
C VAL A 418 13.15 -3.31 -4.27
N THR A 419 12.19 -2.50 -4.70
CA THR A 419 10.83 -2.52 -4.12
C THR A 419 10.12 -3.84 -4.43
N GLY A 420 10.33 -4.45 -5.60
CA GLY A 420 9.72 -5.74 -5.93
C GLY A 420 10.24 -6.93 -5.11
N PHE A 421 11.42 -6.81 -4.49
CA PHE A 421 11.96 -7.83 -3.55
C PHE A 421 11.58 -7.57 -2.08
N LEU A 422 11.28 -6.31 -1.74
CA LEU A 422 11.01 -5.88 -0.36
C LEU A 422 9.52 -5.62 -0.10
N GLY A 423 8.70 -5.57 -1.14
CA GLY A 423 7.26 -5.40 -1.02
C GLY A 423 6.60 -6.62 -0.41
N PRO A 424 5.50 -6.43 0.34
CA PRO A 424 4.70 -7.53 0.86
C PRO A 424 4.16 -8.34 -0.33
N SER A 425 4.41 -9.64 -0.32
CA SER A 425 3.87 -10.57 -1.30
C SER A 425 4.11 -12.02 -0.87
N GLU A 426 3.22 -12.90 -1.30
CA GLU A 426 3.37 -14.34 -1.12
C GLU A 426 4.51 -14.94 -1.99
N THR A 427 4.96 -14.20 -3.00
CA THR A 427 5.98 -14.66 -3.95
C THR A 427 7.33 -14.00 -3.71
N LEU A 428 8.43 -14.62 -4.13
CA LEU A 428 9.77 -14.05 -3.96
C LEU A 428 9.99 -12.70 -4.67
N PHE A 429 9.19 -12.36 -5.69
CA PHE A 429 9.36 -11.12 -6.44
C PHE A 429 8.06 -10.68 -7.11
N ARG A 430 7.68 -9.42 -6.88
CA ARG A 430 6.45 -8.81 -7.40
C ARG A 430 6.68 -8.19 -8.78
N PHE A 431 6.36 -8.94 -9.83
CA PHE A 431 6.53 -8.49 -11.23
C PHE A 431 5.55 -7.36 -11.64
N GLN A 432 4.42 -7.24 -10.96
CA GLN A 432 3.39 -6.24 -11.22
C GLN A 432 3.94 -4.82 -11.00
N ASP A 433 4.70 -4.60 -9.93
CA ASP A 433 5.29 -3.29 -9.61
C ASP A 433 6.35 -2.88 -10.63
N LEU A 434 7.06 -3.85 -11.24
CA LEU A 434 8.01 -3.56 -12.30
C LEU A 434 7.32 -2.90 -13.51
N THR A 435 6.05 -3.23 -13.76
CA THR A 435 5.24 -2.59 -14.80
C THR A 435 4.98 -1.12 -14.45
N VAL A 436 4.62 -0.82 -13.21
CA VAL A 436 4.46 0.56 -12.71
C VAL A 436 5.75 1.33 -12.91
N TRP A 437 6.88 0.79 -12.43
CA TRP A 437 8.19 1.45 -12.53
C TRP A 437 8.66 1.66 -13.97
N LEU A 438 8.35 0.74 -14.88
CA LEU A 438 8.65 0.91 -16.31
C LEU A 438 7.85 2.07 -16.90
N ILE A 439 6.55 2.14 -16.62
CA ILE A 439 5.70 3.24 -17.09
C ILE A 439 6.12 4.57 -16.46
N VAL A 440 6.42 4.60 -15.16
CA VAL A 440 6.98 5.76 -14.45
C VAL A 440 8.28 6.22 -15.08
N GLY A 441 9.16 5.28 -15.46
CA GLY A 441 10.41 5.57 -16.16
C GLY A 441 10.18 6.22 -17.54
N ILE A 442 9.18 5.75 -18.29
CA ILE A 442 8.78 6.37 -19.57
C ILE A 442 8.13 7.73 -19.36
N ALA A 443 7.21 7.86 -18.41
CA ALA A 443 6.52 9.09 -18.08
C ALA A 443 7.51 10.18 -17.64
N SER A 444 8.42 9.85 -16.73
CA SER A 444 9.49 10.75 -16.28
C SER A 444 10.43 11.13 -17.42
N ALA A 445 10.76 10.22 -18.35
CA ALA A 445 11.55 10.57 -19.53
C ALA A 445 10.80 11.54 -20.47
N LEU A 446 9.48 11.38 -20.65
CA LEU A 446 8.64 12.30 -21.44
C LEU A 446 8.52 13.67 -20.77
N VAL A 447 8.31 13.71 -19.45
CA VAL A 447 8.25 14.94 -18.66
C VAL A 447 9.60 15.67 -18.69
N LEU A 448 10.70 14.93 -18.54
CA LEU A 448 12.06 15.46 -18.65
C LEU A 448 12.33 16.03 -20.04
N LEU A 449 11.85 15.37 -21.10
CA LEU A 449 11.90 15.90 -22.46
C LEU A 449 11.08 17.19 -22.59
N ALA A 450 9.83 17.20 -22.12
CA ALA A 450 8.96 18.38 -22.14
C ALA A 450 9.62 19.57 -21.44
N TYR A 451 10.07 19.41 -20.19
CA TYR A 451 10.75 20.48 -19.46
C TYR A 451 12.05 20.92 -20.11
N SER A 452 12.84 19.99 -20.66
CA SER A 452 14.05 20.35 -21.40
C SER A 452 13.75 21.24 -22.61
N THR A 453 12.67 20.95 -23.33
CA THR A 453 12.26 21.75 -24.49
C THR A 453 11.71 23.11 -24.07
N THR A 454 10.92 23.17 -23.00
CA THR A 454 10.36 24.41 -22.45
C THR A 454 11.45 25.36 -21.95
N PHE A 455 12.36 24.87 -21.10
CA PHE A 455 13.42 25.70 -20.57
C PHE A 455 14.44 26.12 -21.65
N ALA A 456 14.75 25.23 -22.61
CA ALA A 456 15.60 25.59 -23.73
C ALA A 456 14.92 26.62 -24.65
N MET A 457 13.61 26.53 -24.89
CA MET A 457 12.83 27.49 -25.69
C MET A 457 12.83 28.88 -25.03
N PHE A 458 12.53 28.98 -23.73
CA PHE A 458 12.58 30.27 -23.02
C PHE A 458 14.00 30.82 -22.94
N GLY A 459 15.00 29.96 -22.82
CA GLY A 459 16.42 30.32 -22.92
C GLY A 459 16.77 30.96 -24.26
N VAL A 460 16.21 30.48 -25.37
CA VAL A 460 16.38 31.05 -26.71
C VAL A 460 15.66 32.39 -26.85
N LEU A 461 14.45 32.50 -26.31
CA LEU A 461 13.55 33.64 -26.49
C LEU A 461 14.23 34.98 -26.14
N SER A 462 14.98 35.05 -25.03
CA SER A 462 15.65 36.29 -24.61
C SER A 462 17.03 36.05 -24.01
N LYS A 463 18.07 36.71 -24.55
CA LYS A 463 19.45 36.65 -24.05
C LYS A 463 19.60 37.17 -22.61
N ARG A 464 18.75 38.10 -22.17
CA ARG A 464 18.84 38.74 -20.84
C ARG A 464 17.79 38.22 -19.85
N PHE A 465 16.58 37.93 -20.33
CA PHE A 465 15.45 37.56 -19.48
C PHE A 465 15.08 36.08 -19.53
N GLY A 466 15.62 35.29 -20.46
CA GLY A 466 15.24 33.89 -20.65
C GLY A 466 15.48 33.02 -19.40
N ALA A 467 16.54 33.29 -18.64
CA ALA A 467 16.81 32.62 -17.37
C ALA A 467 15.73 32.91 -16.32
N TYR A 468 15.33 34.17 -16.17
CA TYR A 468 14.31 34.57 -15.21
C TYR A 468 12.93 34.00 -15.56
N ILE A 469 12.57 34.01 -16.84
CA ILE A 469 11.32 33.41 -17.33
C ILE A 469 11.31 31.90 -17.07
N ALA A 470 12.44 31.21 -17.31
CA ALA A 470 12.55 29.78 -17.02
C ALA A 470 12.38 29.47 -15.52
N ILE A 471 12.92 30.31 -14.63
CA ILE A 471 12.74 30.16 -13.17
C ILE A 471 11.27 30.36 -12.78
N VAL A 472 10.61 31.40 -13.31
CA VAL A 472 9.18 31.66 -13.04
C VAL A 472 8.32 30.50 -13.55
N MET A 473 8.63 29.96 -14.74
CA MET A 473 7.95 28.79 -15.26
C MET A 473 8.24 27.52 -14.44
N GLY A 474 9.46 27.33 -13.95
CA GLY A 474 9.77 26.23 -13.03
C GLY A 474 8.98 26.33 -11.73
N LEU A 475 8.82 27.54 -11.18
CA LEU A 475 7.98 27.78 -10.00
C LEU A 475 6.49 27.54 -10.29
N TRP A 476 5.99 27.97 -11.45
CA TRP A 476 4.64 27.68 -11.90
C TRP A 476 4.39 26.18 -11.94
N GLU A 477 5.27 25.42 -12.62
CA GLU A 477 5.14 23.97 -12.74
C GLU A 477 5.22 23.27 -11.38
N PHE A 478 6.05 23.77 -10.46
CA PHE A 478 6.13 23.27 -9.08
C PHE A 478 4.82 23.49 -8.30
N ILE A 479 4.20 24.68 -8.42
CA ILE A 479 2.92 24.97 -7.76
C ILE A 479 1.80 24.11 -8.35
N MET A 480 1.75 23.98 -9.67
CA MET A 480 0.72 23.19 -10.35
C MET A 480 0.86 21.69 -10.09
N ALA A 481 2.09 21.20 -9.97
CA ALA A 481 2.40 19.84 -9.54
C ALA A 481 1.78 19.53 -8.15
N PHE A 482 1.94 20.44 -7.19
CA PHE A 482 1.36 20.28 -5.85
C PHE A 482 -0.17 20.36 -5.86
N PHE A 483 -0.75 21.29 -6.62
CA PHE A 483 -2.19 21.33 -6.83
C PHE A 483 -2.73 20.06 -7.47
N SER A 484 -2.01 19.47 -8.43
CA SER A 484 -2.43 18.23 -9.07
C SER A 484 -2.42 17.02 -8.12
N LEU A 485 -1.52 17.00 -7.12
CA LEU A 485 -1.52 15.97 -6.07
C LEU A 485 -2.68 16.17 -5.09
N LEU A 486 -2.83 17.38 -4.54
CA LEU A 486 -3.79 17.62 -3.46
C LEU A 486 -5.24 17.75 -3.92
N SER A 487 -5.48 18.12 -5.18
CA SER A 487 -6.85 18.28 -5.70
C SER A 487 -7.34 17.07 -6.51
N GLY A 488 -6.58 15.97 -6.49
CA GLY A 488 -6.89 14.77 -7.27
C GLY A 488 -7.15 14.99 -8.75
N GLY A 489 -6.41 15.91 -9.37
CA GLY A 489 -6.57 16.21 -10.80
C GLY A 489 -7.89 16.89 -11.21
N GLN A 490 -8.83 17.13 -10.27
CA GLN A 490 -10.13 17.75 -10.54
C GLN A 490 -10.01 19.22 -10.96
N SER A 491 -8.89 19.86 -10.63
CA SER A 491 -8.65 21.24 -11.01
C SER A 491 -8.26 21.35 -12.49
N ARG A 492 -9.20 21.81 -13.34
CA ARG A 492 -8.95 22.07 -14.79
C ARG A 492 -7.80 23.05 -15.07
N ILE A 493 -7.41 23.84 -14.07
CA ILE A 493 -6.23 24.72 -14.18
C ILE A 493 -4.95 23.88 -14.23
N ALA A 494 -4.86 22.78 -13.47
CA ALA A 494 -3.70 21.89 -13.44
C ALA A 494 -3.43 21.24 -14.80
N TRP A 495 -4.47 21.04 -15.63
CA TRP A 495 -4.35 20.48 -16.98
C TRP A 495 -3.46 21.30 -17.92
N LEU A 496 -3.19 22.57 -17.60
CA LEU A 496 -2.25 23.40 -18.37
C LEU A 496 -0.77 23.10 -18.07
N SER A 497 -0.48 22.31 -17.03
CA SER A 497 0.87 22.00 -16.58
C SER A 497 1.35 20.67 -17.12
N VAL A 498 2.65 20.56 -17.38
CA VAL A 498 3.30 19.32 -17.82
C VAL A 498 3.29 18.28 -16.70
N SER A 499 3.40 18.71 -15.44
CA SER A 499 3.45 17.82 -14.28
C SER A 499 2.14 17.07 -14.09
N HIS A 500 1.00 17.71 -14.32
CA HIS A 500 -0.32 17.08 -14.23
C HIS A 500 -0.44 15.86 -15.16
N TRP A 501 -0.12 16.02 -16.44
CA TRP A 501 -0.14 14.90 -17.39
C TRP A 501 0.89 13.82 -17.08
N GLY A 502 2.01 14.18 -16.44
CA GLY A 502 2.95 13.20 -15.90
C GLY A 502 2.35 12.38 -14.76
N ILE A 503 1.67 13.03 -13.80
CA ILE A 503 1.01 12.38 -12.67
C ILE A 503 -0.12 11.48 -13.15
N GLU A 504 -0.92 11.93 -14.12
CA GLU A 504 -1.98 11.13 -14.75
C GLU A 504 -1.46 9.83 -15.36
N MET A 505 -0.28 9.86 -16.00
CA MET A 505 0.36 8.62 -16.47
C MET A 505 0.72 7.67 -15.32
N VAL A 506 1.08 8.17 -14.15
CA VAL A 506 1.38 7.36 -12.96
C VAL A 506 0.10 6.79 -12.35
N ASN A 507 -0.97 7.59 -12.27
CA ASN A 507 -2.29 7.12 -11.82
C ASN A 507 -2.79 5.99 -12.72
N ALA A 508 -2.71 6.17 -14.04
CA ALA A 508 -3.07 5.14 -15.00
C ALA A 508 -2.16 3.90 -14.91
N ALA A 509 -0.87 4.06 -14.66
CA ALA A 509 0.06 2.95 -14.45
C ALA A 509 -0.30 2.12 -13.22
N ALA A 510 -0.70 2.80 -12.15
CA ALA A 510 -1.14 2.15 -10.92
C ALA A 510 -2.39 1.31 -11.15
N LEU A 511 -3.42 1.78 -11.85
CA LEU A 511 -4.61 0.96 -12.17
C LEU A 511 -4.33 -0.19 -13.13
N ILE A 512 -3.40 0.00 -14.07
CA ILE A 512 -3.01 -1.09 -14.98
C ILE A 512 -2.29 -2.20 -14.20
N ALA A 513 -1.51 -1.82 -13.19
CA ALA A 513 -0.83 -2.78 -12.34
C ALA A 513 -1.80 -3.34 -11.31
N TRP A 514 -2.33 -2.52 -10.42
CA TRP A 514 -3.22 -2.81 -9.29
C TRP A 514 -4.65 -2.33 -9.59
N PRO A 515 -5.48 -3.15 -10.26
CA PRO A 515 -6.85 -2.77 -10.63
C PRO A 515 -7.76 -2.56 -9.41
N ASP A 516 -7.44 -3.20 -8.30
CA ASP A 516 -8.06 -3.10 -6.98
C ASP A 516 -7.81 -1.76 -6.26
N SER A 517 -6.90 -0.92 -6.77
CA SER A 517 -6.59 0.41 -6.20
C SER A 517 -7.81 1.34 -6.09
N GLU A 518 -8.85 1.14 -6.90
CA GLU A 518 -10.09 1.93 -6.81
C GLU A 518 -10.90 1.61 -5.55
N TYR A 519 -10.82 0.37 -5.07
CA TYR A 519 -11.57 -0.10 -3.92
C TYR A 519 -10.76 -0.07 -2.62
N TYR A 520 -9.43 -0.05 -2.73
CA TYR A 520 -8.51 -0.07 -1.59
C TYR A 520 -8.78 1.03 -0.57
N ASP A 521 -9.18 2.23 -1.03
CA ASP A 521 -9.55 3.37 -0.18
C ASP A 521 -10.87 3.12 0.57
N ILE A 522 -11.84 2.46 -0.09
CA ILE A 522 -13.16 2.14 0.46
C ILE A 522 -13.05 1.01 1.49
N ILE A 523 -12.20 0.01 1.22
CA ILE A 523 -11.90 -1.06 2.18
C ILE A 523 -11.25 -0.47 3.43
N GLY A 524 -10.27 0.44 3.26
CA GLY A 524 -9.62 1.11 4.38
C GLY A 524 -10.57 1.95 5.23
N GLU A 525 -11.49 2.70 4.60
CA GLU A 525 -12.53 3.45 5.31
C GLU A 525 -13.58 2.55 5.97
N GLY A 526 -13.87 1.38 5.38
CA GLY A 526 -14.86 0.43 5.88
C GLY A 526 -14.43 -0.31 7.14
N TYR A 527 -13.18 -0.79 7.19
CA TYR A 527 -12.69 -1.63 8.29
C TYR A 527 -11.87 -0.86 9.34
N TYR A 528 -11.04 0.10 8.95
CA TYR A 528 -10.01 0.64 9.87
C TYR A 528 -10.25 2.10 10.32
N ASP A 529 -11.31 2.78 9.86
CA ASP A 529 -11.62 4.21 10.10
C ASP A 529 -10.38 5.15 10.06
N SER A 530 -9.35 4.78 9.27
CA SER A 530 -8.04 5.42 9.30
C SER A 530 -7.57 5.85 7.90
N ALA A 531 -6.99 7.05 7.85
CA ALA A 531 -6.50 7.63 6.61
C ALA A 531 -5.15 7.04 6.23
N ASP A 532 -5.17 6.11 5.29
CA ASP A 532 -3.99 5.40 4.83
C ASP A 532 -2.99 6.26 4.04
N ILE A 533 -1.70 5.94 4.09
CA ILE A 533 -0.65 6.61 3.28
C ILE A 533 -0.99 6.55 1.78
N PHE A 534 -1.61 5.45 1.35
CA PHE A 534 -2.07 5.26 -0.01
C PHE A 534 -3.04 6.35 -0.46
N SER A 535 -4.07 6.66 0.33
CA SER A 535 -5.13 7.65 0.03
C SER A 535 -4.58 9.04 -0.29
N VAL A 536 -3.48 9.45 0.37
CA VAL A 536 -2.85 10.76 0.19
C VAL A 536 -2.24 10.94 -1.21
N PHE A 537 -1.69 9.85 -1.76
CA PHE A 537 -1.02 9.90 -3.06
C PHE A 537 -1.89 9.35 -4.17
N TRP A 538 -2.78 8.41 -3.88
CA TRP A 538 -3.69 7.78 -4.83
C TRP A 538 -4.71 8.79 -5.37
N ASN A 539 -5.03 8.68 -6.67
CA ASN A 539 -6.06 9.46 -7.33
C ASN A 539 -6.47 8.74 -8.62
N ALA A 540 -7.77 8.59 -8.87
CA ALA A 540 -8.27 8.09 -10.13
C ALA A 540 -7.87 9.01 -11.30
N PRO A 541 -7.59 8.47 -12.51
CA PRO A 541 -7.32 9.28 -13.68
C PRO A 541 -8.48 10.23 -14.01
N SER A 542 -8.18 11.50 -14.31
CA SER A 542 -9.23 12.51 -14.56
C SER A 542 -10.00 12.31 -15.87
N THR A 543 -9.50 11.47 -16.77
CA THR A 543 -10.27 10.99 -17.91
C THR A 543 -11.05 9.77 -17.46
N ASN A 544 -12.38 9.89 -17.32
CA ASN A 544 -13.33 8.81 -16.98
C ASN A 544 -13.42 7.71 -18.06
N GLU A 545 -12.28 7.27 -18.57
CA GLU A 545 -12.08 6.29 -19.62
C GLU A 545 -11.17 5.19 -19.04
N SER A 546 -11.07 4.04 -19.72
CA SER A 546 -10.19 2.96 -19.25
C SER A 546 -8.75 3.43 -18.96
N PRO A 547 -8.05 2.85 -17.97
CA PRO A 547 -6.69 3.27 -17.58
C PRO A 547 -5.71 3.33 -18.76
N THR A 548 -5.84 2.40 -19.71
CA THR A 548 -4.98 2.38 -20.91
C THR A 548 -5.24 3.59 -21.82
N VAL A 549 -6.50 4.01 -21.96
CA VAL A 549 -6.85 5.21 -22.75
C VAL A 549 -6.33 6.46 -22.05
N ALA A 550 -6.49 6.56 -20.72
CA ALA A 550 -5.96 7.66 -19.92
C ALA A 550 -4.44 7.82 -20.09
N LEU A 551 -3.70 6.69 -20.05
CA LEU A 551 -2.26 6.65 -20.30
C LEU A 551 -1.89 7.17 -21.70
N LEU A 552 -2.60 6.70 -22.74
CA LEU A 552 -2.33 7.09 -24.14
C LEU A 552 -2.67 8.56 -24.40
N VAL A 553 -3.78 9.06 -23.86
CA VAL A 553 -4.17 10.47 -23.96
C VAL A 553 -3.12 11.34 -23.29
N SER A 554 -2.71 11.02 -22.07
CA SER A 554 -1.71 11.76 -21.32
C SER A 554 -0.35 11.79 -22.02
N ALA A 555 0.11 10.64 -22.52
CA ALA A 555 1.32 10.56 -23.34
C ALA A 555 1.20 11.38 -24.64
N GLY A 556 0.04 11.32 -25.30
CA GLY A 556 -0.27 12.08 -26.50
C GLY A 556 -0.21 13.59 -26.27
N VAL A 557 -0.80 14.08 -25.18
CA VAL A 557 -0.77 15.50 -24.79
C VAL A 557 0.68 15.96 -24.54
N LEU A 558 1.48 15.18 -23.81
CA LEU A 558 2.89 15.49 -23.58
C LEU A 558 3.70 15.55 -24.88
N VAL A 559 3.48 14.61 -25.80
CA VAL A 559 4.16 14.62 -27.12
C VAL A 559 3.76 15.85 -27.93
N VAL A 560 2.46 16.19 -27.97
CA VAL A 560 1.97 17.40 -28.66
C VAL A 560 2.58 18.65 -28.04
N TYR A 561 2.65 18.73 -26.70
CA TYR A 561 3.29 19.83 -25.99
C TYR A 561 4.77 19.96 -26.36
N VAL A 562 5.53 18.86 -26.37
CA VAL A 562 6.94 18.83 -26.81
C VAL A 562 7.08 19.35 -28.23
N LEU A 563 6.26 18.86 -29.16
CA LEU A 563 6.29 19.29 -30.56
C LEU A 563 5.97 20.78 -30.71
N LEU A 564 5.02 21.29 -29.93
CA LEU A 564 4.69 22.71 -29.88
C LEU A 564 5.88 23.53 -29.39
N MET A 565 6.52 23.15 -28.28
CA MET A 565 7.66 23.87 -27.72
C MET A 565 8.87 23.84 -28.64
N VAL A 566 9.14 22.70 -29.28
CA VAL A 566 10.15 22.59 -30.33
C VAL A 566 9.82 23.52 -31.49
N GLY A 567 8.59 23.48 -32.03
CA GLY A 567 8.17 24.33 -33.14
C GLY A 567 8.30 25.82 -32.84
N LEU A 568 7.94 26.25 -31.62
CA LEU A 568 8.14 27.63 -31.17
C LEU A 568 9.63 28.00 -31.08
N GLY A 569 10.45 27.16 -30.44
CA GLY A 569 11.90 27.38 -30.34
C GLY A 569 12.58 27.48 -31.71
N GLN A 570 12.19 26.61 -32.64
CA GLN A 570 12.63 26.61 -34.03
C GLN A 570 12.26 27.89 -34.78
N SER A 571 11.02 28.36 -34.62
CA SER A 571 10.52 29.59 -35.25
C SER A 571 11.28 30.83 -34.77
N PHE A 572 11.55 30.94 -33.45
CA PHE A 572 12.32 32.05 -32.89
C PHE A 572 13.77 32.09 -33.37
N LEU A 573 14.42 30.92 -33.51
CA LEU A 573 15.78 30.83 -34.07
C LEU A 573 15.84 31.15 -35.56
N GLY A 574 14.79 30.79 -36.32
CA GLY A 574 14.69 31.08 -37.74
C GLY A 574 14.56 32.57 -38.06
N ARG A 575 13.96 33.36 -37.16
CA ARG A 575 13.72 34.81 -37.35
C ARG A 575 14.85 35.72 -36.88
N ARG A 576 15.82 35.23 -36.09
CA ARG A 576 16.98 36.03 -35.67
C ARG A 576 17.97 36.15 -36.83
N GLU A 577 17.97 37.28 -37.53
CA GLU A 577 19.06 37.64 -38.45
C GLU A 577 20.37 37.86 -37.67
N ILE A 578 21.50 37.72 -38.39
CA ILE A 578 22.85 37.84 -37.84
C ILE A 578 23.11 39.32 -37.55
N ASP A 579 23.32 39.66 -36.29
CA ASP A 579 24.16 40.82 -35.91
C ASP A 579 25.58 40.34 -35.67
#